data_AF-A0A3C1LN46-F1
#
_entry.id   AF-A0A3C1LN46-F1
#
_cell.length_a   1.000
_cell.length_b   1.000
_cell.length_c   1.000
_cell.angle_alpha   90.00
_cell.angle_beta   90.00
_cell.angle_gamma   90.00
#
_symmetry.space_group_name_H-M   'P 1'
#
loop_
_entity.id
_entity.type
_entity.pdbx_description
1 polymer ?
#
loop_
_entity_poly.entity_id
_entity_poly.type
_entity_poly.pdbx_seq_one_letter_code
_entity_poly.pdbx_strand_id
1 'polypeptide(L)'
;MNIFERFQKLDRRWIYIVVALAIALPLAFPFNSDNVTSPPTENLYQFIDSFAGRPDRAILLSFYHDASTMPELFPMEVAILRHCFERNIKVFTLTWYPQAAPIIDYAINNVKEEYPNIKSGVDYCNFGYIPIALAMPTVLGMGDNIAAAVKTDAEGRKLENLEIMKGITNYSEMNLVIEFSGSSAGGTWIYYARPKFGLNVAVGVTAVMAADMYPYLQTGQFIGMLSGLKGAAEYEKLTDVFGAYREPGTPLDLGVDEDGNKIPHGRSFSSDILRDKSIQKYLSITTQTIAKFTPKEYQQFVAKHPGKEAIFDGLKEEKGGMIEIDVTKVTEAQKDELGYVAFHDLNRLTYNIPYKFKVARIGMNAQSVAHVMIIVFIILGNIGYFMQKARQARQQ
;
A
#
# COMPACT_ATOMS: atom_id res chain seq x y z
N MET A 1 45.00 -24.95 12.08
CA MET A 1 44.43 -23.66 11.63
C MET A 1 42.99 -23.62 12.07
N ASN A 2 42.68 -22.80 13.07
CA ASN A 2 41.33 -22.73 13.62
C ASN A 2 40.38 -22.12 12.57
N ILE A 3 39.09 -22.49 12.56
CA ILE A 3 38.08 -21.93 11.63
C ILE A 3 38.14 -20.39 11.58
N PHE A 4 38.49 -19.79 12.71
CA PHE A 4 38.68 -18.36 12.89
C PHE A 4 39.85 -17.74 12.08
N GLU A 5 40.99 -18.42 11.99
CA GLU A 5 42.14 -17.94 11.21
C GLU A 5 41.87 -18.00 9.69
N ARG A 6 40.99 -18.90 9.26
CA ARG A 6 40.49 -18.94 7.88
C ARG A 6 39.55 -17.76 7.61
N PHE A 7 38.74 -17.37 8.59
CA PHE A 7 37.81 -16.24 8.48
C PHE A 7 38.52 -14.88 8.46
N GLN A 8 39.58 -14.69 9.25
CA GLN A 8 40.36 -13.45 9.21
C GLN A 8 41.21 -13.26 7.94
N LYS A 9 41.58 -14.37 7.27
CA LYS A 9 42.27 -14.34 5.97
C LYS A 9 41.31 -14.29 4.77
N LEU A 10 40.01 -14.27 5.03
CA LEU A 10 38.99 -14.35 3.99
C LEU A 10 38.93 -13.01 3.27
N ASP A 11 39.12 -13.03 1.95
CA ASP A 11 39.11 -11.82 1.12
C ASP A 11 37.74 -11.13 1.24
N ARG A 12 37.75 -9.81 1.46
CA ARG A 12 36.57 -8.94 1.51
C ARG A 12 35.61 -9.13 0.33
N ARG A 13 36.11 -9.59 -0.83
CA ARG A 13 35.29 -9.95 -2.00
C ARG A 13 34.21 -10.99 -1.68
N TRP A 14 34.53 -11.99 -0.85
CA TRP A 14 33.54 -12.99 -0.43
C TRP A 14 32.47 -12.40 0.49
N ILE A 15 32.84 -11.43 1.34
CA ILE A 15 31.86 -10.69 2.15
C ILE A 15 30.90 -9.93 1.22
N TYR A 16 31.42 -9.25 0.19
CA TYR A 16 30.57 -8.56 -0.80
C TYR A 16 29.68 -9.53 -1.59
N ILE A 17 30.15 -10.72 -1.94
CA ILE A 17 29.34 -11.74 -2.60
C ILE A 17 28.22 -12.21 -1.67
N VAL A 18 28.50 -12.47 -0.38
CA VAL A 18 27.46 -12.90 0.58
C VAL A 18 26.43 -11.80 0.80
N VAL A 19 26.86 -10.53 0.95
CA VAL A 19 25.96 -9.38 1.05
C VAL A 19 25.11 -9.23 -0.22
N ALA A 20 25.73 -9.32 -1.39
CA ALA A 20 25.02 -9.24 -2.67
C ALA A 20 24.01 -10.38 -2.82
N LEU A 21 24.38 -11.62 -2.48
CA LEU A 21 23.47 -12.76 -2.51
C LEU A 21 22.32 -12.60 -1.53
N ALA A 22 22.53 -12.01 -0.35
CA ALA A 22 21.46 -11.81 0.61
C ALA A 22 20.50 -10.68 0.27
N ILE A 23 20.91 -9.76 -0.61
CA ILE A 23 19.98 -8.78 -1.19
C ILE A 23 19.31 -9.39 -2.43
N ALA A 24 20.05 -10.10 -3.28
CA ALA A 24 19.55 -10.65 -4.53
C ALA A 24 18.63 -11.87 -4.35
N LEU A 25 18.94 -12.78 -3.43
CA LEU A 25 18.16 -14.00 -3.21
C LEU A 25 16.72 -13.71 -2.75
N PRO A 26 16.46 -12.84 -1.75
CA PRO A 26 15.08 -12.53 -1.36
C PRO A 26 14.29 -11.77 -2.44
N LEU A 27 14.97 -11.00 -3.30
CA LEU A 27 14.33 -10.33 -4.43
C LEU A 27 13.99 -11.31 -5.56
N ALA A 28 14.85 -12.31 -5.81
CA ALA A 28 14.62 -13.35 -6.81
C ALA A 28 13.63 -14.44 -6.34
N PHE A 29 13.62 -14.73 -5.05
CA PHE A 29 12.78 -15.75 -4.42
C PHE A 29 12.02 -15.13 -3.25
N PRO A 30 10.89 -14.44 -3.52
CA PRO A 30 10.06 -13.89 -2.45
C PRO A 30 9.52 -15.03 -1.57
N PHE A 31 9.58 -14.85 -0.25
CA PHE A 31 8.97 -15.76 0.71
C PHE A 31 7.89 -15.01 1.51
N ASN A 32 6.92 -15.73 2.06
CA ASN A 32 5.88 -15.08 2.87
C ASN A 32 6.41 -14.81 4.28
N SER A 33 6.68 -13.54 4.59
CA SER A 33 6.90 -13.10 5.97
C SER A 33 5.56 -12.78 6.63
N ASP A 34 5.37 -13.27 7.85
CA ASP A 34 4.16 -13.06 8.63
C ASP A 34 4.17 -11.65 9.25
N ASN A 35 3.99 -10.64 8.39
CA ASN A 35 4.06 -9.24 8.80
C ASN A 35 2.75 -8.85 9.51
N VAL A 36 2.78 -8.76 10.84
CA VAL A 36 1.67 -8.22 11.62
C VAL A 36 1.55 -6.72 11.32
N THR A 37 0.35 -6.28 10.97
CA THR A 37 0.02 -4.87 10.71
C THR A 37 0.04 -4.08 12.01
N SER A 38 0.41 -2.80 11.93
CA SER A 38 0.47 -1.91 13.09
C SER A 38 -0.84 -1.12 13.25
N PRO A 39 -1.30 -0.86 14.49
CA PRO A 39 -2.52 -0.09 14.72
C PRO A 39 -2.57 1.28 14.02
N PRO A 40 -1.47 2.09 13.95
CA PRO A 40 -1.49 3.36 13.24
C PRO A 40 -1.76 3.24 11.73
N THR A 41 -1.29 2.16 11.10
CA THR A 41 -1.54 1.89 9.67
C THR A 41 -2.96 1.35 9.46
N GLU A 42 -3.44 0.47 10.34
CA GLU A 42 -4.82 -0.05 10.31
C GLU A 42 -5.85 1.07 10.49
N ASN A 43 -5.64 1.96 11.45
CA ASN A 43 -6.54 3.10 11.72
C ASN A 43 -6.66 4.00 10.49
N LEU A 44 -5.53 4.32 9.85
CA LEU A 44 -5.53 5.14 8.64
C LEU A 44 -6.24 4.42 7.48
N TYR A 45 -5.95 3.14 7.29
CA TYR A 45 -6.60 2.34 6.25
C TYR A 45 -8.13 2.33 6.43
N GLN A 46 -8.61 2.02 7.64
CA GLN A 46 -10.05 1.99 7.95
C GLN A 46 -10.70 3.37 7.76
N PHE A 47 -10.01 4.43 8.15
CA PHE A 47 -10.52 5.80 7.99
C PHE A 47 -10.66 6.17 6.51
N ILE A 48 -9.66 5.86 5.67
CA ILE A 48 -9.74 6.04 4.23
C ILE A 48 -10.87 5.18 3.65
N ASP A 49 -10.96 3.91 4.03
CA ASP A 49 -11.98 2.99 3.50
C ASP A 49 -13.41 3.43 3.86
N SER A 50 -13.59 4.13 4.98
CA SER A 50 -14.89 4.70 5.36
C SER A 50 -15.44 5.74 4.36
N PHE A 51 -14.61 6.22 3.44
CA PHE A 51 -14.99 7.17 2.40
C PHE A 51 -15.43 6.47 1.09
N ALA A 52 -15.33 5.15 1.01
CA ALA A 52 -15.63 4.38 -0.20
C ALA A 52 -17.02 4.69 -0.76
N GLY A 53 -17.08 5.05 -2.05
CA GLY A 53 -18.31 5.37 -2.78
C GLY A 53 -19.04 6.64 -2.33
N ARG A 54 -18.48 7.44 -1.41
CA ARG A 54 -19.12 8.66 -0.92
C ARG A 54 -18.73 9.86 -1.79
N PRO A 55 -19.69 10.54 -2.45
CA PRO A 55 -19.38 11.69 -3.29
C PRO A 55 -19.04 12.96 -2.50
N ASP A 56 -19.39 13.00 -1.20
CA ASP A 56 -19.20 14.09 -0.24
C ASP A 56 -17.92 13.93 0.61
N ARG A 57 -17.02 13.03 0.20
CA ARG A 57 -15.75 12.79 0.89
C ARG A 57 -14.60 12.75 -0.10
N ALA A 58 -13.48 13.30 0.34
CA ALA A 58 -12.22 13.25 -0.39
C ALA A 58 -11.03 13.23 0.55
N ILE A 59 -9.89 12.81 0.02
CA ILE A 59 -8.61 12.87 0.70
C ILE A 59 -7.63 13.76 -0.05
N LEU A 60 -6.65 14.32 0.66
CA LEU A 60 -5.54 15.06 0.11
C LEU A 60 -4.22 14.35 0.43
N LEU A 61 -3.42 14.09 -0.60
CA LEU A 61 -2.05 13.58 -0.46
C LEU A 61 -1.07 14.74 -0.68
N SER A 62 -0.31 15.07 0.37
CA SER A 62 0.75 16.09 0.32
C SER A 62 2.10 15.39 0.13
N PHE A 63 2.65 15.48 -1.08
CA PHE A 63 3.94 14.91 -1.44
C PHE A 63 5.04 15.87 -0.99
N TYR A 64 5.68 15.62 0.15
CA TYR A 64 6.67 16.50 0.75
C TYR A 64 8.04 15.83 0.90
N HIS A 65 8.52 15.29 -0.23
CA HIS A 65 9.78 14.56 -0.30
C HIS A 65 10.42 14.68 -1.70
N ASP A 66 11.62 14.12 -1.84
CA ASP A 66 12.36 14.08 -3.10
C ASP A 66 12.81 12.65 -3.45
N ALA A 67 13.61 12.51 -4.51
CA ALA A 67 14.10 11.23 -5.00
C ALA A 67 14.92 10.43 -3.97
N SER A 68 15.55 11.09 -2.98
CA SER A 68 16.41 10.42 -2.00
C SER A 68 15.63 9.60 -0.98
N THR A 69 14.40 10.01 -0.69
CA THR A 69 13.50 9.38 0.30
C THR A 69 12.35 8.62 -0.35
N MET A 70 12.24 8.73 -1.68
CA MET A 70 11.28 8.02 -2.53
C MET A 70 11.24 6.49 -2.28
N PRO A 71 12.35 5.77 -2.06
CA PRO A 71 12.30 4.32 -1.83
C PRO A 71 11.45 3.87 -0.63
N GLU A 72 11.25 4.74 0.37
CA GLU A 72 10.40 4.46 1.53
C GLU A 72 8.99 5.06 1.39
N LEU A 73 8.87 6.26 0.81
CA LEU A 73 7.63 7.04 0.80
C LEU A 73 6.75 6.75 -0.41
N PHE A 74 7.34 6.62 -1.61
CA PHE A 74 6.59 6.42 -2.85
C PHE A 74 5.73 5.15 -2.85
N PRO A 75 6.20 4.00 -2.31
CA PRO A 75 5.33 2.83 -2.20
C PRO A 75 4.09 3.06 -1.32
N MET A 76 4.14 3.96 -0.32
CA MET A 76 2.98 4.33 0.48
C MET A 76 1.94 5.10 -0.34
N GLU A 77 2.41 6.09 -1.10
CA GLU A 77 1.59 6.95 -1.94
C GLU A 77 0.86 6.14 -3.01
N VAL A 78 1.60 5.25 -3.69
CA VAL A 78 1.06 4.32 -4.68
C VAL A 78 0.03 3.36 -4.04
N ALA A 79 0.31 2.82 -2.86
CA ALA A 79 -0.62 1.91 -2.18
C ALA A 79 -1.93 2.62 -1.76
N ILE A 80 -1.84 3.87 -1.30
CA ILE A 80 -3.02 4.69 -0.96
C ILE A 80 -3.80 5.07 -2.22
N LEU A 81 -3.13 5.52 -3.29
CA LEU A 81 -3.77 5.85 -4.56
C LEU A 81 -4.54 4.65 -5.13
N ARG A 82 -3.93 3.46 -5.13
CA ARG A 82 -4.60 2.20 -5.53
C ARG A 82 -5.85 1.94 -4.69
N HIS A 83 -5.73 2.05 -3.37
CA HIS A 83 -6.88 1.85 -2.47
C HIS A 83 -8.01 2.83 -2.80
N CYS A 84 -7.70 4.10 -3.02
CA CYS A 84 -8.71 5.09 -3.35
C CYS A 84 -9.38 4.84 -4.70
N PHE A 85 -8.62 4.50 -5.74
CA PHE A 85 -9.19 4.25 -7.08
C PHE A 85 -10.05 2.97 -7.11
N GLU A 86 -9.61 1.91 -6.44
CA GLU A 86 -10.40 0.67 -6.30
C GLU A 86 -11.73 0.91 -5.57
N ARG A 87 -11.74 1.83 -4.59
CA ARG A 87 -12.90 2.12 -3.75
C ARG A 87 -13.73 3.33 -4.19
N ASN A 88 -13.42 3.88 -5.37
CA ASN A 88 -14.05 5.08 -5.91
C ASN A 88 -14.05 6.26 -4.90
N ILE A 89 -12.89 6.51 -4.30
CA ILE A 89 -12.65 7.63 -3.37
C ILE A 89 -11.94 8.73 -4.15
N LYS A 90 -12.47 9.95 -4.06
CA LYS A 90 -11.88 11.13 -4.72
C LYS A 90 -10.56 11.52 -4.06
N VAL A 91 -9.51 11.68 -4.87
CA VAL A 91 -8.16 12.01 -4.39
C VAL A 91 -7.68 13.34 -4.92
N PHE A 92 -7.14 14.17 -4.04
CA PHE A 92 -6.42 15.38 -4.39
C PHE A 92 -4.95 15.22 -4.06
N THR A 93 -4.08 15.84 -4.83
CA THR A 93 -2.63 15.83 -4.57
C THR A 93 -2.07 17.24 -4.62
N LEU A 94 -1.06 17.52 -3.82
CA LEU A 94 -0.26 18.74 -3.90
C LEU A 94 1.17 18.47 -3.47
N THR A 95 2.06 19.43 -3.73
CA THR A 95 3.38 19.44 -3.14
C THR A 95 3.82 20.86 -2.77
N TRP A 96 4.56 20.96 -1.68
CA TRP A 96 5.28 22.18 -1.28
C TRP A 96 6.69 22.27 -1.87
N TYR A 97 7.15 21.23 -2.59
CA TYR A 97 8.48 21.14 -3.18
C TYR A 97 8.40 21.00 -4.71
N PRO A 98 9.14 21.82 -5.46
CA PRO A 98 9.09 21.75 -6.92
C PRO A 98 9.61 20.41 -7.45
N GLN A 99 10.52 19.74 -6.73
CA GLN A 99 11.06 18.43 -7.10
C GLN A 99 10.05 17.29 -6.97
N ALA A 100 9.00 17.44 -6.14
CA ALA A 100 7.97 16.42 -5.96
C ALA A 100 6.84 16.50 -6.98
N ALA A 101 6.72 17.60 -7.73
CA ALA A 101 5.70 17.75 -8.77
C ALA A 101 5.74 16.60 -9.81
N PRO A 102 6.90 16.27 -10.42
CA PRO A 102 6.98 15.12 -11.33
C PRO A 102 6.80 13.77 -10.62
N ILE A 103 7.03 13.69 -9.31
CA ILE A 103 6.82 12.45 -8.53
C ILE A 103 5.31 12.18 -8.39
N ILE A 104 4.50 13.21 -8.17
CA ILE A 104 3.02 13.08 -8.15
C ILE A 104 2.53 12.49 -9.47
N ASP A 105 2.95 13.07 -10.60
CA ASP A 105 2.52 12.60 -11.92
C ASP A 105 3.00 11.17 -12.17
N TYR A 106 4.21 10.83 -11.71
CA TYR A 106 4.74 9.47 -11.79
C TYR A 106 3.90 8.47 -10.96
N ALA A 107 3.53 8.83 -9.72
CA ALA A 107 2.71 7.99 -8.85
C ALA A 107 1.32 7.76 -9.46
N ILE A 108 0.65 8.83 -9.89
CA ILE A 108 -0.69 8.77 -10.49
C ILE A 108 -0.65 7.94 -11.78
N ASN A 109 0.30 8.19 -12.69
CA ASN A 109 0.37 7.46 -13.95
C ASN A 109 0.71 5.98 -13.75
N ASN A 110 1.57 5.66 -12.78
CA ASN A 110 1.87 4.27 -12.43
C ASN A 110 0.61 3.50 -12.02
N VAL A 111 -0.24 4.12 -11.20
CA VAL A 111 -1.50 3.51 -10.76
C VAL A 111 -2.55 3.50 -11.88
N LYS A 112 -2.64 4.54 -12.70
CA LYS A 112 -3.61 4.61 -13.81
C LYS A 112 -3.45 3.52 -14.87
N GLU A 113 -2.25 2.94 -15.04
CA GLU A 113 -2.06 1.76 -15.88
C GLU A 113 -2.97 0.58 -15.46
N GLU A 114 -3.30 0.50 -14.17
CA GLU A 114 -4.15 -0.55 -13.59
C GLU A 114 -5.65 -0.17 -13.60
N TYR A 115 -5.95 1.13 -13.63
CA TYR A 115 -7.31 1.68 -13.56
C TYR A 115 -7.60 2.62 -14.76
N PRO A 116 -7.77 2.08 -15.97
CA PRO A 116 -7.92 2.90 -17.19
C PRO A 116 -9.18 3.77 -17.21
N ASN A 117 -10.16 3.47 -16.36
CA ASN A 117 -11.41 4.22 -16.25
C ASN A 117 -11.29 5.50 -15.42
N ILE A 118 -10.19 5.67 -14.67
CA ILE A 118 -9.96 6.80 -13.77
C ILE A 118 -9.58 8.06 -14.57
N LYS A 119 -10.31 9.15 -14.36
CA LYS A 119 -10.21 10.40 -15.12
C LYS A 119 -9.77 11.57 -14.25
N SER A 120 -8.83 12.35 -14.80
CA SER A 120 -8.37 13.59 -14.20
C SER A 120 -9.49 14.64 -14.18
N GLY A 121 -9.70 15.30 -13.04
CA GLY A 121 -10.75 16.29 -12.84
C GLY A 121 -12.13 15.70 -12.50
N VAL A 122 -12.25 14.37 -12.43
CA VAL A 122 -13.47 13.64 -12.01
C VAL A 122 -13.17 12.79 -10.78
N ASP A 123 -12.19 11.89 -10.88
CA ASP A 123 -11.84 10.93 -9.82
C ASP A 123 -10.62 11.39 -9.01
N TYR A 124 -9.71 12.11 -9.65
CA TYR A 124 -8.56 12.73 -8.97
C TYR A 124 -8.26 14.12 -9.50
N CYS A 125 -7.57 14.94 -8.70
CA CYS A 125 -7.10 16.26 -9.11
C CYS A 125 -5.74 16.60 -8.50
N ASN A 126 -4.76 16.90 -9.35
CA ASN A 126 -3.44 17.34 -8.93
C ASN A 126 -3.38 18.87 -8.89
N PHE A 127 -3.24 19.48 -7.72
CA PHE A 127 -3.01 20.92 -7.58
C PHE A 127 -1.61 21.34 -8.04
N GLY A 128 -0.68 20.39 -8.11
CA GLY A 128 0.71 20.63 -8.50
C GLY A 128 1.53 21.25 -7.39
N TYR A 129 2.60 21.92 -7.79
CA TYR A 129 3.52 22.60 -6.88
C TYR A 129 2.95 23.96 -6.43
N ILE A 130 2.81 24.09 -5.11
CA ILE A 130 2.49 25.36 -4.46
C ILE A 130 3.73 25.79 -3.67
N PRO A 131 4.29 26.99 -3.92
CA PRO A 131 5.44 27.47 -3.17
C PRO A 131 5.21 27.41 -1.66
N ILE A 132 6.18 26.88 -0.90
CA ILE A 132 6.05 26.72 0.56
C ILE A 132 5.75 28.03 1.30
N ALA A 133 6.18 29.17 0.77
CA ALA A 133 5.84 30.50 1.30
C ALA A 133 4.32 30.79 1.27
N LEU A 134 3.57 30.08 0.43
CA LEU A 134 2.11 30.15 0.34
C LEU A 134 1.41 29.00 1.10
N ALA A 135 2.14 28.10 1.75
CA ALA A 135 1.53 26.96 2.44
C ALA A 135 0.50 27.39 3.49
N MET A 136 0.85 28.34 4.37
CA MET A 136 -0.08 28.84 5.38
C MET A 136 -1.35 29.49 4.77
N PRO A 137 -1.28 30.49 3.87
CA PRO A 137 -2.48 31.09 3.30
C PRO A 137 -3.29 30.10 2.45
N THR A 138 -2.65 29.17 1.75
CA THR A 138 -3.35 28.10 1.02
C THR A 138 -4.09 27.17 1.97
N VAL A 139 -3.43 26.67 3.02
CA VAL A 139 -4.04 25.76 4.00
C VAL A 139 -5.19 26.43 4.73
N LEU A 140 -5.07 27.71 5.11
CA LEU A 140 -6.16 28.45 5.73
C LEU A 140 -7.30 28.72 4.75
N GLY A 141 -6.99 29.14 3.53
CA GLY A 141 -8.01 29.44 2.51
C GLY A 141 -8.80 28.21 2.08
N MET A 142 -8.15 27.05 1.96
CA MET A 142 -8.82 25.77 1.64
C MET A 142 -9.83 25.35 2.70
N GLY A 143 -9.68 25.80 3.94
CA GLY A 143 -10.67 25.55 4.99
C GLY A 143 -11.95 26.36 4.84
N ASP A 144 -11.89 27.49 4.13
CA ASP A 144 -13.08 28.27 3.78
C ASP A 144 -13.64 27.82 2.42
N ASN A 145 -12.80 27.81 1.37
CA ASN A 145 -13.14 27.33 0.03
C ASN A 145 -11.88 26.92 -0.76
N ILE A 146 -11.80 25.65 -1.17
CA ILE A 146 -10.65 25.09 -1.88
C ILE A 146 -10.42 25.75 -3.24
N ALA A 147 -11.47 25.96 -4.05
CA ALA A 147 -11.36 26.55 -5.38
C ALA A 147 -10.96 28.05 -5.36
N ALA A 148 -11.26 28.75 -4.27
CA ALA A 148 -10.78 30.12 -4.05
C ALA A 148 -9.29 30.16 -3.67
N ALA A 149 -8.84 29.19 -2.87
CA ALA A 149 -7.46 29.09 -2.40
C ALA A 149 -6.50 28.55 -3.47
N VAL A 150 -6.95 27.58 -4.26
CA VAL A 150 -6.21 26.96 -5.37
C VAL A 150 -7.02 27.16 -6.66
N LYS A 151 -6.63 28.16 -7.45
CA LYS A 151 -7.42 28.61 -8.60
C LYS A 151 -7.33 27.68 -9.81
N THR A 152 -6.18 27.06 -10.01
CA THR A 152 -5.90 26.19 -11.15
C THR A 152 -5.23 24.91 -10.69
N ASP A 153 -5.53 23.80 -11.37
CA ASP A 153 -4.81 22.54 -11.18
C ASP A 153 -3.49 22.53 -11.96
N ALA A 154 -2.73 21.44 -11.83
CA ALA A 154 -1.45 21.23 -12.50
C ALA A 154 -1.58 21.18 -14.04
N GLU A 155 -2.76 20.85 -14.56
CA GLU A 155 -3.07 20.84 -16.00
C GLU A 155 -3.51 22.22 -16.52
N GLY A 156 -3.57 23.24 -15.66
CA GLY A 156 -3.96 24.61 -16.01
C GLY A 156 -5.48 24.82 -16.11
N ARG A 157 -6.29 23.85 -15.70
CA ARG A 157 -7.75 23.93 -15.67
C ARG A 157 -8.19 24.70 -14.43
N LYS A 158 -9.24 25.52 -14.58
CA LYS A 158 -9.84 26.24 -13.44
C LYS A 158 -10.52 25.26 -12.49
N LEU A 159 -10.13 25.29 -11.22
CA LEU A 159 -10.59 24.30 -10.24
C LEU A 159 -12.11 24.35 -10.03
N GLU A 160 -12.69 25.55 -9.97
CA GLU A 160 -14.13 25.80 -9.85
C GLU A 160 -15.00 25.10 -10.92
N ASN A 161 -14.42 24.78 -12.08
CA ASN A 161 -15.15 24.17 -13.20
C ASN A 161 -15.01 22.64 -13.24
N LEU A 162 -14.16 22.05 -12.39
CA LEU A 162 -13.91 20.60 -12.42
C LEU A 162 -15.06 19.83 -11.78
N GLU A 163 -15.38 18.69 -12.34
CA GLU A 163 -16.47 17.83 -11.85
C GLU A 163 -16.19 17.30 -10.45
N ILE A 164 -14.93 16.98 -10.13
CA ILE A 164 -14.51 16.51 -8.81
C ILE A 164 -14.85 17.49 -7.68
N MET A 165 -14.89 18.80 -7.98
CA MET A 165 -15.23 19.84 -7.00
C MET A 165 -16.72 19.89 -6.67
N LYS A 166 -17.58 19.22 -7.45
CA LYS A 166 -19.00 19.11 -7.12
C LYS A 166 -19.16 18.29 -5.83
N GLY A 167 -19.63 18.96 -4.78
CA GLY A 167 -19.80 18.37 -3.46
C GLY A 167 -18.52 18.34 -2.62
N ILE A 168 -17.45 19.04 -3.01
CA ILE A 168 -16.24 19.22 -2.19
C ILE A 168 -15.88 20.72 -2.19
N THR A 169 -16.18 21.38 -1.07
CA THR A 169 -15.99 22.83 -0.94
C THR A 169 -14.79 23.16 -0.06
N ASN A 170 -14.66 22.47 1.07
CA ASN A 170 -13.58 22.70 2.04
C ASN A 170 -13.21 21.42 2.81
N TYR A 171 -12.53 21.55 3.95
CA TYR A 171 -12.10 20.43 4.81
C TYR A 171 -13.24 19.64 5.46
N SER A 172 -14.49 20.12 5.39
CA SER A 172 -15.65 19.34 5.81
C SER A 172 -15.83 18.10 4.94
N GLU A 173 -15.59 18.24 3.63
CA GLU A 173 -15.66 17.14 2.66
C GLU A 173 -14.28 16.55 2.37
N MET A 174 -13.27 17.38 2.16
CA MET A 174 -11.85 16.95 2.09
C MET A 174 -11.31 16.72 3.50
N ASN A 175 -11.86 15.72 4.19
CA ASN A 175 -11.72 15.56 5.63
C ASN A 175 -10.44 14.86 6.09
N LEU A 176 -9.54 14.51 5.17
CA LEU A 176 -8.26 13.89 5.48
C LEU A 176 -7.15 14.50 4.65
N VAL A 177 -6.04 14.84 5.31
CA VAL A 177 -4.75 15.05 4.64
C VAL A 177 -3.73 14.02 5.14
N ILE A 178 -3.00 13.42 4.20
CA ILE A 178 -1.84 12.58 4.49
C ILE A 178 -0.60 13.26 3.91
N GLU A 179 0.37 13.59 4.75
CA GLU A 179 1.63 14.20 4.31
C GLU A 179 2.78 13.19 4.34
N PHE A 180 3.50 13.08 3.23
CA PHE A 180 4.62 12.16 3.05
C PHE A 180 5.93 12.92 3.10
N SER A 181 6.77 12.67 4.11
CA SER A 181 8.05 13.37 4.24
C SER A 181 9.14 12.54 4.90
N GLY A 182 10.38 12.81 4.50
CA GLY A 182 11.58 12.26 5.12
C GLY A 182 12.35 13.25 6.00
N SER A 183 11.80 14.44 6.26
CA SER A 183 12.44 15.46 7.13
C SER A 183 11.51 16.11 8.15
N SER A 184 10.29 16.49 7.77
CA SER A 184 9.28 17.10 8.66
C SER A 184 7.90 16.82 8.10
N ALA A 185 6.99 16.29 8.91
CA ALA A 185 5.67 15.85 8.44
C ALA A 185 4.54 16.41 9.30
N GLY A 186 3.47 16.86 8.66
CA GLY A 186 2.19 17.19 9.26
C GLY A 186 2.10 18.55 9.95
N GLY A 187 3.22 19.28 10.09
CA GLY A 187 3.30 20.51 10.90
C GLY A 187 2.29 21.58 10.49
N THR A 188 2.29 21.99 9.22
CA THR A 188 1.38 23.04 8.71
C THR A 188 -0.09 22.65 8.93
N TRP A 189 -0.42 21.38 8.70
CA TRP A 189 -1.78 20.86 8.85
C TRP A 189 -2.23 20.80 10.31
N ILE A 190 -1.36 20.35 11.22
CA ILE A 190 -1.61 20.31 12.66
C ILE A 190 -1.76 21.72 13.25
N TYR A 191 -0.94 22.68 12.83
CA TYR A 191 -0.94 24.01 13.45
C TYR A 191 -2.08 24.89 12.94
N TYR A 192 -2.47 24.77 11.67
CA TYR A 192 -3.43 25.68 11.04
C TYR A 192 -4.76 25.04 10.69
N ALA A 193 -4.77 23.86 10.06
CA ALA A 193 -5.99 23.26 9.54
C ALA A 193 -6.80 22.51 10.61
N ARG A 194 -6.14 21.64 11.38
CA ARG A 194 -6.78 20.80 12.40
C ARG A 194 -7.47 21.62 13.51
N PRO A 195 -6.84 22.63 14.15
CA PRO A 195 -7.44 23.32 15.28
C PRO A 195 -8.59 24.26 14.84
N LYS A 196 -8.51 24.81 13.62
CA LYS A 196 -9.51 25.76 13.11
C LYS A 196 -10.69 25.06 12.43
N PHE A 197 -10.44 23.98 11.69
CA PHE A 197 -11.45 23.36 10.82
C PHE A 197 -11.73 21.88 11.16
N GLY A 198 -11.04 21.29 12.13
CA GLY A 198 -11.23 19.89 12.51
C GLY A 198 -10.69 18.88 11.47
N LEU A 199 -9.80 19.31 10.58
CA LEU A 199 -9.20 18.43 9.56
C LEU A 199 -8.47 17.24 10.21
N ASN A 200 -8.72 16.03 9.71
CA ASN A 200 -7.93 14.87 10.11
C ASN A 200 -6.59 14.84 9.39
N VAL A 201 -5.53 14.57 10.16
CA VAL A 201 -4.16 14.59 9.66
C VAL A 201 -3.54 13.23 9.91
N ALA A 202 -2.89 12.69 8.90
CA ALA A 202 -2.06 11.51 8.98
C ALA A 202 -0.71 11.78 8.29
N VAL A 203 0.27 10.92 8.53
CA VAL A 203 1.62 11.10 7.97
C VAL A 203 2.20 9.79 7.46
N GLY A 204 2.90 9.85 6.32
CA GLY A 204 3.81 8.81 5.87
C GLY A 204 5.24 9.30 6.06
N VAL A 205 6.04 8.61 6.86
CA VAL A 205 7.40 9.06 7.19
C VAL A 205 8.42 7.96 6.96
N THR A 206 9.69 8.33 6.74
CA THR A 206 10.79 7.35 6.70
C THR A 206 10.92 6.63 8.05
N ALA A 207 11.51 5.43 8.05
CA ALA A 207 11.62 4.63 9.28
C ALA A 207 12.34 5.37 10.42
N VAL A 208 13.33 6.20 10.08
CA VAL A 208 14.12 6.98 11.05
C VAL A 208 13.32 8.10 11.72
N MET A 209 12.26 8.59 11.07
CA MET A 209 11.40 9.65 11.60
C MET A 209 10.24 9.14 12.44
N ALA A 210 9.98 7.83 12.44
CA ALA A 210 8.82 7.25 13.10
C ALA A 210 8.72 7.63 14.58
N ALA A 211 9.88 7.63 15.28
CA ALA A 211 9.99 7.97 16.69
C ALA A 211 9.48 9.38 16.99
N ASP A 212 9.78 10.36 16.13
CA ASP A 212 9.41 11.76 16.31
C ASP A 212 7.90 11.99 16.12
N MET A 213 7.22 11.09 15.40
CA MET A 213 5.79 11.21 15.10
C MET A 213 4.89 10.53 16.15
N TYR A 214 5.41 9.57 16.92
CA TYR A 214 4.62 8.87 17.96
C TYR A 214 3.97 9.79 19.01
N PRO A 215 4.61 10.87 19.51
CA PRO A 215 3.95 11.79 20.43
C PRO A 215 2.65 12.38 19.86
N TYR A 216 2.62 12.72 18.58
CA TYR A 216 1.44 13.27 17.91
C TYR A 216 0.34 12.21 17.68
N LEU A 217 0.71 10.94 17.48
CA LEU A 217 -0.25 9.83 17.45
C LEU A 217 -0.87 9.59 18.83
N GLN A 218 -0.05 9.61 19.88
CA GLN A 218 -0.49 9.37 21.26
C GLN A 218 -1.43 10.45 21.77
N THR A 219 -1.22 11.71 21.37
CA THR A 219 -2.13 12.82 21.69
C THR A 219 -3.36 12.88 20.79
N GLY A 220 -3.47 12.01 19.77
CA GLY A 220 -4.55 12.03 18.79
C GLY A 220 -4.50 13.22 17.82
N GLN A 221 -3.36 13.91 17.72
CA GLN A 221 -3.14 14.94 16.70
C GLN A 221 -3.01 14.34 15.30
N PHE A 222 -2.44 13.15 15.20
CA PHE A 222 -2.51 12.30 14.01
C PHE A 222 -3.52 11.16 14.20
N ILE A 223 -4.33 10.88 13.18
CA ILE A 223 -5.27 9.75 13.20
C ILE A 223 -4.61 8.42 12.82
N GLY A 224 -3.44 8.48 12.20
CA GLY A 224 -2.70 7.31 11.75
C GLY A 224 -1.37 7.68 11.09
N MET A 225 -0.54 6.67 10.86
CA MET A 225 0.82 6.84 10.34
C MET A 225 1.27 5.60 9.58
N LEU A 226 2.03 5.81 8.50
CA LEU A 226 2.84 4.79 7.85
C LEU A 226 4.32 5.09 8.11
N SER A 227 5.08 4.06 8.47
CA SER A 227 6.51 4.20 8.80
C SER A 227 7.39 3.35 7.90
N GLY A 228 8.20 4.02 7.10
CA GLY A 228 9.13 3.45 6.13
C GLY A 228 8.48 2.46 5.17
N LEU A 229 9.32 1.65 4.54
CA LEU A 229 8.83 0.60 3.64
C LEU A 229 7.89 -0.41 4.34
N LYS A 230 8.06 -0.57 5.67
CA LYS A 230 7.20 -1.41 6.49
C LYS A 230 5.74 -0.95 6.46
N GLY A 231 5.49 0.34 6.67
CA GLY A 231 4.13 0.91 6.65
C GLY A 231 3.46 0.76 5.28
N ALA A 232 4.20 1.00 4.19
CA ALA A 232 3.68 0.79 2.84
C ALA A 232 3.22 -0.66 2.61
N ALA A 233 4.02 -1.62 3.04
CA ALA A 233 3.76 -3.04 2.89
C ALA A 233 2.62 -3.54 3.80
N GLU A 234 2.50 -3.01 5.01
CA GLU A 234 1.33 -3.23 5.87
C GLU A 234 0.05 -2.71 5.21
N TYR A 235 0.12 -1.53 4.59
CA TYR A 235 -1.02 -0.95 3.88
C TYR A 235 -1.39 -1.76 2.63
N GLU A 236 -0.42 -2.17 1.81
CA GLU A 236 -0.63 -3.11 0.68
C GLU A 236 -1.29 -4.40 1.17
N LYS A 237 -0.85 -4.94 2.31
CA LYS A 237 -1.42 -6.14 2.91
C LYS A 237 -2.91 -5.97 3.21
N LEU A 238 -3.30 -4.82 3.77
CA LEU A 238 -4.70 -4.51 4.05
C LEU A 238 -5.50 -4.34 2.75
N THR A 239 -4.99 -3.58 1.79
CA THR A 239 -5.66 -3.41 0.48
C THR A 239 -5.92 -4.74 -0.21
N ASP A 240 -4.96 -5.67 -0.19
CA ASP A 240 -5.12 -6.99 -0.79
C ASP A 240 -6.16 -7.86 -0.07
N VAL A 241 -6.25 -7.76 1.26
CA VAL A 241 -7.28 -8.45 2.04
C VAL A 241 -8.67 -7.90 1.73
N PHE A 242 -8.84 -6.58 1.59
CA PHE A 242 -10.17 -5.99 1.42
C PHE A 242 -10.62 -5.86 -0.03
N GLY A 243 -9.70 -5.69 -0.98
CA GLY A 243 -9.97 -5.79 -2.42
C GLY A 243 -10.39 -7.20 -2.84
N ALA A 244 -9.93 -8.22 -2.10
CA ALA A 244 -10.37 -9.60 -2.25
C ALA A 244 -11.80 -9.87 -1.75
N TYR A 245 -12.28 -9.11 -0.76
CA TYR A 245 -13.57 -9.36 -0.10
C TYR A 245 -14.77 -8.70 -0.79
N ARG A 246 -14.57 -7.84 -1.81
CA ARG A 246 -15.69 -7.15 -2.47
C ARG A 246 -15.56 -7.14 -3.99
N GLU A 247 -16.67 -7.43 -4.67
CA GLU A 247 -16.81 -7.06 -6.07
C GLU A 247 -16.90 -5.53 -6.18
N PRO A 248 -16.16 -4.89 -7.10
CA PRO A 248 -16.26 -3.45 -7.35
C PRO A 248 -17.72 -3.03 -7.55
N GLY A 249 -18.20 -2.04 -6.80
CA GLY A 249 -19.58 -1.56 -6.87
C GLY A 249 -20.60 -2.28 -5.96
N THR A 250 -20.20 -3.25 -5.15
CA THR A 250 -21.11 -3.85 -4.14
C THR A 250 -21.37 -2.84 -3.01
N PRO A 251 -22.64 -2.42 -2.75
CA PRO A 251 -22.96 -1.45 -1.71
C PRO A 251 -22.51 -1.88 -0.31
N LEU A 252 -22.07 -0.92 0.51
CA LEU A 252 -21.77 -1.17 1.93
C LEU A 252 -23.06 -1.59 2.63
N ASP A 253 -23.17 -2.87 3.01
CA ASP A 253 -24.24 -3.26 3.92
C ASP A 253 -23.96 -2.56 5.26
N LEU A 254 -24.93 -1.79 5.71
CA LEU A 254 -24.86 -1.06 6.96
C LEU A 254 -25.41 -2.00 8.03
N GLY A 255 -24.55 -2.43 8.96
CA GLY A 255 -25.00 -3.06 10.19
C GLY A 255 -25.90 -2.11 11.00
N VAL A 256 -26.63 -2.67 11.95
CA VAL A 256 -27.46 -1.90 12.88
C VAL A 256 -26.89 -2.11 14.28
N ASP A 257 -26.56 -1.02 15.00
CA ASP A 257 -26.10 -1.13 16.39
C ASP A 257 -27.25 -1.47 17.34
N GLU A 258 -26.93 -1.70 18.63
CA GLU A 258 -27.93 -2.02 19.67
C GLU A 258 -28.98 -0.91 19.87
N ASP A 259 -28.68 0.31 19.41
CA ASP A 259 -29.55 1.49 19.49
C ASP A 259 -30.34 1.75 18.20
N GLY A 260 -30.23 0.87 17.19
CA GLY A 260 -30.97 0.97 15.93
C GLY A 260 -30.35 1.88 14.87
N ASN A 261 -29.12 2.39 15.08
CA ASN A 261 -28.43 3.23 14.11
C ASN A 261 -27.78 2.39 13.02
N LYS A 262 -27.93 2.84 11.77
CA LYS A 262 -27.22 2.26 10.63
C LYS A 262 -25.74 2.63 10.71
N ILE A 263 -24.92 1.69 11.14
CA ILE A 263 -23.48 1.80 11.16
C ILE A 263 -22.89 1.06 9.95
N PRO A 264 -21.83 1.58 9.29
CA PRO A 264 -20.94 0.72 8.51
C PRO A 264 -20.65 -0.55 9.29
N HIS A 265 -20.53 -1.71 8.64
CA HIS A 265 -19.89 -2.86 9.29
C HIS A 265 -18.42 -2.52 9.61
N GLY A 266 -18.22 -1.68 10.62
CA GLY A 266 -16.97 -1.42 11.28
C GLY A 266 -16.70 -2.61 12.16
N ARG A 267 -16.22 -3.70 11.57
CA ARG A 267 -15.24 -4.44 12.33
C ARG A 267 -13.95 -3.63 12.22
N SER A 268 -13.56 -3.02 13.33
CA SER A 268 -12.13 -2.97 13.64
C SER A 268 -11.63 -4.39 13.42
N PHE A 269 -10.72 -4.58 12.46
CA PHE A 269 -10.22 -5.92 12.16
C PHE A 269 -9.55 -6.41 13.43
N SER A 270 -10.14 -7.39 14.13
CA SER A 270 -9.31 -8.15 15.07
C SER A 270 -8.18 -8.72 14.23
N SER A 271 -6.93 -8.53 14.67
CA SER A 271 -5.75 -9.16 14.07
C SER A 271 -5.94 -10.67 13.78
N ASP A 272 -6.92 -11.31 14.41
CA ASP A 272 -7.36 -12.68 14.17
C ASP A 272 -7.92 -12.93 12.77
N ILE A 273 -8.52 -11.94 12.08
CA ILE A 273 -8.97 -12.12 10.70
C ILE A 273 -7.77 -12.34 9.77
N LEU A 274 -6.64 -11.68 10.04
CA LEU A 274 -5.39 -11.90 9.31
C LEU A 274 -4.84 -13.32 9.53
N ARG A 275 -5.28 -14.02 10.58
CA ARG A 275 -4.90 -15.40 10.90
C ARG A 275 -5.84 -16.44 10.29
N ASP A 276 -6.95 -16.03 9.67
CA ASP A 276 -7.86 -16.94 8.99
C ASP A 276 -7.17 -17.61 7.79
N LYS A 277 -7.33 -18.93 7.65
CA LYS A 277 -6.72 -19.72 6.56
C LYS A 277 -7.19 -19.28 5.17
N SER A 278 -8.41 -18.75 5.05
CA SER A 278 -8.93 -18.17 3.81
C SER A 278 -8.22 -16.85 3.46
N ILE A 279 -7.93 -16.02 4.46
CA ILE A 279 -7.19 -14.75 4.33
C ILE A 279 -5.72 -14.96 4.01
N GLN A 280 -5.09 -15.93 4.66
CA GLN A 280 -3.67 -16.25 4.48
C GLN A 280 -3.29 -16.54 3.01
N LYS A 281 -4.23 -17.02 2.19
CA LYS A 281 -4.02 -17.17 0.74
C LYS A 281 -3.85 -15.83 0.03
N TYR A 282 -4.63 -14.81 0.36
CA TYR A 282 -4.51 -13.47 -0.21
C TYR A 282 -3.24 -12.74 0.28
N LEU A 283 -2.81 -13.06 1.50
CA LEU A 283 -1.59 -12.52 2.09
C LEU A 283 -0.31 -13.05 1.44
N SER A 284 -0.40 -14.15 0.68
CA SER A 284 0.75 -14.72 0.00
C SER A 284 1.37 -13.75 -1.00
N ILE A 285 2.67 -13.51 -0.91
CA ILE A 285 3.48 -12.74 -1.85
C ILE A 285 3.89 -13.62 -3.04
N THR A 286 3.95 -14.95 -2.87
CA THR A 286 4.23 -15.87 -3.97
C THR A 286 3.07 -15.94 -4.95
N THR A 287 3.39 -16.03 -6.24
CA THR A 287 2.42 -16.19 -7.33
C THR A 287 1.64 -17.48 -7.12
N GLN A 288 0.32 -17.36 -7.04
CA GLN A 288 -0.60 -18.49 -7.05
C GLN A 288 -1.18 -18.59 -8.45
N THR A 289 -1.27 -19.80 -9.01
CA THR A 289 -1.72 -20.00 -10.40
C THR A 289 -2.92 -20.92 -10.49
N ILE A 290 -3.35 -21.51 -9.37
CA ILE A 290 -4.36 -22.56 -9.34
C ILE A 290 -5.63 -22.01 -8.69
N ALA A 291 -6.69 -21.90 -9.48
CA ALA A 291 -8.04 -21.61 -9.01
C ALA A 291 -8.66 -22.92 -8.50
N LYS A 292 -9.20 -22.91 -7.28
CA LYS A 292 -9.79 -24.10 -6.65
C LYS A 292 -11.28 -23.91 -6.41
N PHE A 293 -12.06 -24.92 -6.76
CA PHE A 293 -13.51 -24.92 -6.64
C PHE A 293 -13.98 -26.17 -5.91
N THR A 294 -15.01 -26.04 -5.09
CA THR A 294 -15.90 -27.18 -4.84
C THR A 294 -16.71 -27.48 -6.11
N PRO A 295 -17.23 -28.71 -6.29
CA PRO A 295 -18.06 -29.04 -7.45
C PRO A 295 -19.27 -28.10 -7.63
N LYS A 296 -19.85 -27.62 -6.53
CA LYS A 296 -20.98 -26.69 -6.54
C LYS A 296 -20.56 -25.28 -6.98
N GLU A 297 -19.44 -24.78 -6.47
CA GLU A 297 -18.89 -23.46 -6.85
C GLU A 297 -18.47 -23.44 -8.32
N TYR A 298 -17.89 -24.54 -8.82
CA TYR A 298 -17.53 -24.67 -10.23
C TYR A 298 -18.75 -24.55 -11.14
N GLN A 299 -19.85 -25.24 -10.82
CA GLN A 299 -21.09 -25.13 -11.59
C GLN A 299 -21.65 -23.70 -11.58
N GLN A 300 -21.59 -23.01 -10.44
CA GLN A 300 -22.02 -21.61 -10.34
C GLN A 300 -21.12 -20.67 -11.14
N PHE A 301 -19.81 -20.89 -11.12
CA PHE A 301 -18.84 -20.11 -11.88
C PHE A 301 -19.05 -20.27 -13.39
N VAL A 302 -19.18 -21.50 -13.87
CA VAL A 302 -19.44 -21.79 -15.28
C VAL A 302 -20.78 -21.18 -15.74
N ALA A 303 -21.81 -21.24 -14.89
CA ALA A 303 -23.11 -20.64 -15.20
C ALA A 303 -23.08 -19.10 -15.34
N LYS A 304 -22.11 -18.40 -14.73
CA LYS A 304 -21.91 -16.96 -14.91
C LYS A 304 -21.34 -16.60 -16.30
N HIS A 305 -20.76 -17.57 -17.02
CA HIS A 305 -20.07 -17.36 -18.29
C HIS A 305 -20.61 -18.30 -19.39
N PRO A 306 -21.86 -18.07 -19.86
CA PRO A 306 -22.48 -18.93 -20.85
C PRO A 306 -21.70 -18.97 -22.16
N GLY A 307 -21.55 -20.16 -22.75
CA GLY A 307 -20.82 -20.40 -23.98
C GLY A 307 -19.31 -20.61 -23.82
N LYS A 308 -18.78 -20.64 -22.58
CA LYS A 308 -17.36 -20.89 -22.27
C LYS A 308 -17.12 -22.20 -21.52
N GLU A 309 -18.16 -23.03 -21.39
CA GLU A 309 -18.16 -24.26 -20.59
C GLU A 309 -17.11 -25.26 -21.08
N ALA A 310 -17.02 -25.45 -22.41
CA ALA A 310 -16.08 -26.38 -23.02
C ALA A 310 -14.61 -26.04 -22.73
N ILE A 311 -14.28 -24.75 -22.62
CA ILE A 311 -12.93 -24.31 -22.31
C ILE A 311 -12.60 -24.59 -20.85
N PHE A 312 -13.50 -24.23 -19.92
CA PHE A 312 -13.30 -24.50 -18.49
C PHE A 312 -13.23 -26.00 -18.20
N ASP A 313 -14.09 -26.80 -18.84
CA ASP A 313 -14.11 -28.26 -18.68
C ASP A 313 -12.86 -28.93 -19.26
N GLY A 314 -12.24 -28.36 -20.30
CA GLY A 314 -10.97 -28.84 -20.85
C GLY A 314 -9.76 -28.50 -19.98
N LEU A 315 -9.86 -27.47 -19.13
CA LEU A 315 -8.77 -26.99 -18.28
C LEU A 315 -8.81 -27.54 -16.85
N LYS A 316 -9.93 -28.16 -16.46
CA LYS A 316 -10.14 -28.62 -15.09
C LYS A 316 -9.37 -29.91 -14.78
N GLU A 317 -8.79 -29.97 -13.60
CA GLU A 317 -8.20 -31.17 -13.01
C GLU A 317 -8.90 -31.47 -11.69
N GLU A 318 -9.35 -32.70 -11.47
CA GLU A 318 -9.93 -33.12 -10.19
C GLU A 318 -8.82 -33.65 -9.27
N LYS A 319 -8.62 -32.97 -8.13
CA LYS A 319 -7.64 -33.34 -7.12
C LYS A 319 -8.25 -33.26 -5.73
N GLY A 320 -8.29 -34.38 -5.02
CA GLY A 320 -8.71 -34.44 -3.62
C GLY A 320 -10.15 -33.96 -3.35
N GLY A 321 -11.08 -34.20 -4.29
CA GLY A 321 -12.49 -33.78 -4.17
C GLY A 321 -12.76 -32.30 -4.52
N MET A 322 -11.73 -31.58 -4.96
CA MET A 322 -11.83 -30.21 -5.47
C MET A 322 -11.49 -30.19 -6.97
N ILE A 323 -12.07 -29.23 -7.68
CA ILE A 323 -11.75 -28.94 -9.07
C ILE A 323 -10.68 -27.85 -9.08
N GLU A 324 -9.58 -28.07 -9.78
CA GLU A 324 -8.45 -27.14 -9.89
C GLU A 324 -8.29 -26.71 -11.36
N ILE A 325 -8.13 -25.40 -11.61
CA ILE A 325 -7.77 -24.87 -12.93
C ILE A 325 -6.49 -24.06 -12.78
N ASP A 326 -5.45 -24.45 -13.52
CA ASP A 326 -4.20 -23.70 -13.58
C ASP A 326 -4.25 -22.65 -14.70
N VAL A 327 -4.25 -21.37 -14.33
CA VAL A 327 -4.36 -20.27 -15.30
C VAL A 327 -3.13 -20.14 -16.19
N THR A 328 -1.99 -20.71 -15.81
CA THR A 328 -0.79 -20.70 -16.65
C THR A 328 -0.87 -21.65 -17.83
N LYS A 329 -1.79 -22.62 -17.78
CA LYS A 329 -2.06 -23.56 -18.88
C LYS A 329 -3.05 -23.01 -19.89
N VAL A 330 -3.67 -21.85 -19.63
CA VAL A 330 -4.58 -21.19 -20.56
C VAL A 330 -3.77 -20.54 -21.68
N THR A 331 -3.93 -21.06 -22.90
CA THR A 331 -3.24 -20.54 -24.10
C THR A 331 -3.78 -19.16 -24.50
N GLU A 332 -2.99 -18.37 -25.24
CA GLU A 332 -3.45 -17.05 -25.72
C GLU A 332 -4.73 -17.14 -26.57
N ALA A 333 -4.86 -18.17 -27.40
CA ALA A 333 -6.09 -18.42 -28.18
C ALA A 333 -7.31 -18.68 -27.26
N GLN A 334 -7.12 -19.42 -26.18
CA GLN A 334 -8.18 -19.64 -25.18
C GLN A 334 -8.47 -18.38 -24.35
N LYS A 335 -7.49 -17.50 -24.11
CA LYS A 335 -7.72 -16.20 -23.46
C LYS A 335 -8.56 -15.28 -24.32
N ASP A 336 -8.26 -15.21 -25.62
CA ASP A 336 -9.05 -14.45 -26.58
C ASP A 336 -10.47 -14.98 -26.67
N GLU A 337 -10.63 -16.31 -26.70
CA GLU A 337 -11.93 -16.96 -26.74
C GLU A 337 -12.69 -16.81 -25.43
N LEU A 338 -12.05 -16.85 -24.25
CA LEU A 338 -12.66 -16.55 -22.95
C LEU A 338 -13.08 -15.08 -22.85
N GLY A 339 -12.32 -14.19 -23.47
CA GLY A 339 -12.48 -12.74 -23.34
C GLY A 339 -12.04 -12.24 -21.97
N TYR A 340 -11.95 -10.91 -21.84
CA TYR A 340 -11.40 -10.25 -20.66
C TYR A 340 -12.12 -10.67 -19.37
N VAL A 341 -13.45 -10.62 -19.35
CA VAL A 341 -14.25 -10.85 -18.12
C VAL A 341 -14.09 -12.28 -17.58
N ALA A 342 -14.27 -13.29 -18.42
CA ALA A 342 -14.24 -14.69 -17.96
C ALA A 342 -12.82 -15.14 -17.55
N PHE A 343 -11.79 -14.69 -18.28
CA PHE A 343 -10.41 -14.96 -17.89
C PHE A 343 -10.01 -14.18 -16.63
N HIS A 344 -10.45 -12.92 -16.50
CA HIS A 344 -10.20 -12.11 -15.31
C HIS A 344 -10.85 -12.72 -14.07
N ASP A 345 -12.11 -13.16 -14.15
CA ASP A 345 -12.81 -13.79 -13.04
C ASP A 345 -12.17 -15.12 -12.65
N LEU A 346 -11.76 -15.95 -13.62
CA LEU A 346 -10.98 -17.17 -13.36
C LEU A 346 -9.64 -16.85 -12.67
N ASN A 347 -8.92 -15.84 -13.17
CA ASN A 347 -7.64 -15.44 -12.61
C ASN A 347 -7.77 -14.85 -11.19
N ARG A 348 -8.86 -14.14 -10.88
CA ARG A 348 -9.14 -13.68 -9.49
C ARG A 348 -9.26 -14.85 -8.51
N LEU A 349 -9.79 -15.99 -8.95
CA LEU A 349 -9.96 -17.19 -8.10
C LEU A 349 -8.66 -17.94 -7.80
N THR A 350 -7.58 -17.65 -8.53
CA THR A 350 -6.24 -18.12 -8.16
C THR A 350 -5.65 -17.33 -7.00
N TYR A 351 -6.29 -16.22 -6.58
CA TYR A 351 -5.75 -15.24 -5.64
C TYR A 351 -4.43 -14.62 -6.11
N ASN A 352 -4.16 -14.68 -7.41
CA ASN A 352 -3.02 -14.04 -8.04
C ASN A 352 -3.25 -12.53 -8.14
N ILE A 353 -2.81 -11.82 -7.12
CA ILE A 353 -2.72 -10.37 -7.19
C ILE A 353 -1.42 -10.07 -7.95
N PRO A 354 -1.46 -9.32 -9.08
CA PRO A 354 -0.30 -9.05 -9.91
C PRO A 354 0.87 -8.50 -9.09
N TYR A 355 2.09 -8.82 -9.49
CA TYR A 355 3.31 -8.45 -8.77
C TYR A 355 3.44 -6.93 -8.52
N LYS A 356 2.83 -6.09 -9.38
CA LYS A 356 2.77 -4.63 -9.24
C LYS A 356 2.14 -4.17 -7.91
N PHE A 357 1.25 -4.97 -7.31
CA PHE A 357 0.51 -4.62 -6.08
C PHE A 357 1.25 -4.97 -4.76
N LYS A 358 2.39 -5.67 -4.83
CA LYS A 358 3.09 -6.21 -3.63
C LYS A 358 4.52 -5.69 -3.48
N VAL A 359 4.83 -4.58 -4.14
CA VAL A 359 6.20 -4.08 -4.28
C VAL A 359 6.80 -3.75 -2.92
N ALA A 360 6.04 -3.09 -2.04
CA ALA A 360 6.51 -2.79 -0.70
C ALA A 360 6.67 -4.07 0.14
N ARG A 361 5.74 -5.02 0.03
CA ARG A 361 5.82 -6.32 0.75
C ARG A 361 7.07 -7.12 0.35
N ILE A 362 7.40 -7.15 -0.94
CA ILE A 362 8.62 -7.80 -1.45
C ILE A 362 9.87 -7.07 -0.95
N GLY A 363 9.87 -5.74 -1.02
CA GLY A 363 10.96 -4.93 -0.52
C GLY A 363 11.20 -5.12 0.99
N MET A 364 10.15 -5.29 1.80
CA MET A 364 10.26 -5.58 3.23
C MET A 364 10.94 -6.93 3.50
N ASN A 365 10.68 -7.96 2.70
CA ASN A 365 11.36 -9.25 2.83
C ASN A 365 12.87 -9.12 2.59
N ALA A 366 13.24 -8.42 1.52
CA ALA A 366 14.65 -8.15 1.21
C ALA A 366 15.33 -7.35 2.33
N GLN A 367 14.65 -6.33 2.86
CA GLN A 367 15.13 -5.57 4.01
C GLN A 367 15.30 -6.46 5.25
N SER A 368 14.33 -7.32 5.56
CA SER A 368 14.35 -8.19 6.75
C SER A 368 15.52 -9.17 6.71
N VAL A 369 15.78 -9.82 5.56
CA VAL A 369 16.93 -10.72 5.38
C VAL A 369 18.25 -9.96 5.52
N ALA A 370 18.35 -8.78 4.92
CA ALA A 370 19.54 -7.94 5.07
C ALA A 370 19.82 -7.57 6.53
N HIS A 371 18.79 -7.24 7.32
CA HIS A 371 18.95 -6.93 8.74
C HIS A 371 19.40 -8.15 9.56
N VAL A 372 18.78 -9.32 9.34
CA VAL A 372 19.20 -10.58 10.00
C VAL A 372 20.65 -10.89 9.69
N MET A 373 21.07 -10.75 8.44
CA MET A 373 22.46 -10.94 8.05
C MET A 373 23.43 -9.96 8.72
N ILE A 374 23.10 -8.68 8.77
CA ILE A 374 23.92 -7.67 9.46
C ILE A 374 24.08 -8.05 10.93
N ILE A 375 23.01 -8.47 11.60
CA ILE A 375 23.05 -8.94 12.99
C ILE A 375 23.99 -10.15 13.12
N VAL A 376 23.88 -11.14 12.23
CA VAL A 376 24.76 -12.32 12.22
C VAL A 376 26.22 -11.90 12.03
N PHE A 377 26.52 -10.97 11.12
CA PHE A 377 27.88 -10.46 10.93
C PHE A 377 28.41 -9.69 12.13
N ILE A 378 27.58 -8.89 12.80
CA ILE A 378 27.96 -8.20 14.05
C ILE A 378 28.27 -9.23 15.14
N ILE A 379 27.44 -10.27 15.31
CA ILE A 379 27.66 -11.34 16.29
C ILE A 379 28.97 -12.08 16.00
N LEU A 380 29.19 -12.50 14.74
CA LEU A 380 30.42 -13.18 14.34
C LEU A 380 31.66 -12.29 14.54
N GLY A 381 31.56 -11.01 14.20
CA GLY A 381 32.62 -10.02 14.42
C GLY A 381 32.96 -9.87 15.90
N ASN A 382 31.95 -9.76 16.76
CA ASN A 382 32.12 -9.64 18.21
C ASN A 382 32.70 -10.91 18.84
N ILE A 383 32.21 -12.09 18.47
CA ILE A 383 32.78 -13.39 18.90
C ILE A 383 34.26 -13.44 18.53
N GLY A 384 34.59 -13.03 17.30
CA GLY A 384 35.97 -12.96 16.83
C GLY A 384 36.85 -12.03 17.65
N TYR A 385 36.36 -10.83 17.93
CA TYR A 385 37.06 -9.86 18.77
C TYR A 385 37.37 -10.42 20.18
N PHE A 386 36.37 -11.02 20.84
CA PHE A 386 36.55 -11.58 22.19
C PHE A 386 37.47 -12.80 22.19
N MET A 387 37.41 -13.66 21.16
CA MET A 387 38.34 -14.79 21.03
C MET A 387 39.79 -14.32 20.82
N GLN A 388 40.02 -13.27 20.04
CA GLN A 388 41.35 -12.69 19.84
C GLN A 388 41.87 -12.07 21.13
N LYS A 389 41.04 -11.31 21.84
CA LYS A 389 41.38 -10.72 23.15
C LYS A 389 41.72 -11.80 24.18
N ALA A 390 40.96 -12.90 24.23
CA ALA A 390 41.23 -14.02 25.13
C ALA A 390 42.52 -14.78 24.79
N ARG A 391 42.88 -14.88 23.50
CA ARG A 391 44.18 -15.46 23.09
C ARG A 391 45.35 -14.56 23.46
N GLN A 392 45.23 -13.24 23.25
CA GLN A 392 46.27 -12.28 23.63
C GLN A 392 46.49 -12.27 25.14
N ALA A 393 45.41 -12.33 25.93
CA ALA A 393 45.49 -12.43 27.40
C ALA A 393 46.04 -13.77 27.92
N ARG A 394 46.09 -14.82 27.10
CA ARG A 394 46.74 -16.11 27.42
C ARG A 394 48.21 -16.18 26.98
N GLN A 395 48.65 -15.22 26.15
CA GLN A 395 50.02 -15.12 25.65
C GLN A 395 50.85 -14.09 26.43
N GLN A 396 50.20 -13.24 27.23
CA GLN A 396 50.78 -12.50 28.34
C GLN A 396 50.70 -13.35 29.60
#